data_AF-A0A937DQV3-F1
#
_entry.id   AF-A0A937DQV3-F1
#
_cell.length_a   1.000
_cell.length_b   1.000
_cell.length_c   1.000
_cell.angle_alpha   90.00
_cell.angle_beta   90.00
_cell.angle_gamma   90.00
#
_symmetry.space_group_name_H-M   'P 1'
#
loop_
_entity.id
_entity.type
_entity.pdbx_description
1 polymer ?
#
loop_
_entity_poly.entity_id
_entity_poly.type
_entity_poly.pdbx_seq_one_letter_code
_entity_poly.pdbx_strand_id
1 'polypeptide(L)'
;RMMLKNTNLIELDQSTNHLDSESSQSFNEGCISFPGIVLLTSHDHTFMQTVANRIIELTPKGIIDRLMTFDEYMEDKRVKELREEMYA
;
A
#
# COMPACT_ATOMS: atom_id res chain seq x y z
N ARG A 1 -11.51 14.28 10.92
CA ARG A 1 -12.73 14.70 10.16
C ARG A 1 -12.52 14.44 8.67
N MET A 2 -12.44 13.18 8.25
CA MET A 2 -12.09 12.79 6.86
C MET A 2 -13.28 12.15 6.10
N MET A 3 -14.38 11.82 6.79
CA MET A 3 -15.53 11.10 6.23
C MET A 3 -16.59 11.96 5.51
N LEU A 4 -16.40 13.28 5.34
CA LEU A 4 -17.47 14.20 4.92
C LEU A 4 -17.22 14.96 3.60
N LYS A 5 -16.32 14.48 2.75
CA LYS A 5 -16.22 14.97 1.37
C LYS A 5 -16.30 13.78 0.43
N ASN A 6 -17.05 13.90 -0.66
CA ASN A 6 -16.96 13.03 -1.85
C ASN A 6 -15.50 13.01 -2.32
N THR A 7 -14.71 12.15 -1.72
CA THR A 7 -13.28 12.09 -1.93
C THR A 7 -13.07 10.89 -2.85
N ASN A 8 -12.44 11.10 -4.00
CA ASN A 8 -12.14 10.01 -4.93
C ASN A 8 -10.81 9.32 -4.61
N LEU A 9 -9.98 9.98 -3.80
CA LEU A 9 -8.63 9.56 -3.41
C LEU A 9 -8.42 9.79 -1.91
N ILE A 10 -8.15 8.74 -1.16
CA ILE A 10 -7.68 8.82 0.22
C ILE A 10 -6.16 8.64 0.19
N GLU A 11 -5.43 9.59 0.76
CA GLU A 11 -3.98 9.49 0.95
C GLU A 11 -3.71 9.22 2.44
N LEU A 12 -2.94 8.18 2.72
CA LEU A 12 -2.57 7.73 4.07
C LEU A 12 -1.06 7.65 4.18
N ASP A 13 -0.46 8.56 4.96
CA ASP A 13 0.98 8.55 5.22
C ASP A 13 1.27 8.10 6.66
N GLN A 14 1.92 6.94 6.81
CA GLN A 14 2.47 6.41 8.08
C GLN A 14 1.55 6.46 9.33
N SER A 15 0.23 6.46 9.17
CA SER A 15 -0.69 6.65 10.31
C SER A 15 -0.87 5.41 11.20
N THR A 16 -0.18 4.30 10.93
CA THR A 16 -0.26 3.06 11.73
C THR A 16 0.42 3.17 13.10
N ASN A 17 1.21 4.21 13.36
CA ASN A 17 2.05 4.28 14.57
C ASN A 17 1.29 4.52 15.90
N HIS A 18 -0.03 4.75 15.86
CA HIS A 18 -0.85 5.02 17.05
C HIS A 18 -2.28 4.43 17.00
N LEU A 19 -2.51 3.38 16.21
CA LEU A 19 -3.80 2.69 16.18
C LEU A 19 -3.72 1.41 17.03
N ASP A 20 -4.56 1.33 18.07
CA ASP A 20 -4.78 0.07 18.81
C ASP A 20 -5.21 -1.03 17.82
N SER A 21 -4.81 -2.27 18.10
CA SER A 21 -4.98 -3.44 17.21
C SER A 21 -6.41 -3.63 16.69
N GLU A 22 -7.42 -3.23 17.46
CA GLU A 22 -8.85 -3.30 17.09
C GLU A 22 -9.26 -2.21 16.08
N SER A 23 -8.66 -1.01 16.19
CA SER A 23 -8.91 0.11 15.25
C SER A 23 -8.28 -0.16 13.89
N SER A 24 -7.16 -0.90 13.84
CA SER A 24 -6.50 -1.30 12.60
C SER A 24 -7.36 -2.24 11.74
N GLN A 25 -8.12 -3.15 12.35
CA GLN A 25 -8.99 -4.06 11.60
C GLN A 25 -10.20 -3.34 10.98
N SER A 26 -10.87 -2.50 11.75
CA SER A 26 -11.97 -1.66 11.23
C SER A 26 -11.49 -0.72 10.14
N PHE A 27 -10.25 -0.24 10.24
CA PHE A 27 -9.62 0.59 9.22
C PHE A 27 -9.31 -0.18 7.93
N ASN A 28 -8.81 -1.42 8.03
CA ASN A 28 -8.62 -2.31 6.88
C ASN A 28 -9.93 -2.54 6.13
N GLU A 29 -11.00 -2.90 6.84
CA GLU A 29 -12.33 -3.12 6.27
C GLU A 29 -12.88 -1.84 5.63
N GLY A 30 -12.64 -0.68 6.24
CA GLY A 30 -12.96 0.63 5.69
C GLY A 30 -12.22 0.94 4.38
N CYS A 31 -10.92 0.62 4.29
CA CYS A 31 -10.13 0.82 3.09
C CYS A 31 -10.54 -0.13 1.95
N ILE A 32 -10.84 -1.39 2.27
CA ILE A 32 -11.29 -2.40 1.30
C ILE A 32 -12.68 -2.06 0.74
N SER A 33 -13.59 -1.58 1.59
CA SER A 33 -14.95 -1.22 1.18
C SER A 33 -15.06 0.16 0.52
N PHE A 34 -14.00 0.96 0.56
CA PHE A 34 -13.99 2.29 -0.03
C PHE A 34 -14.02 2.20 -1.57
N PRO A 35 -15.00 2.80 -2.25
CA PRO A 35 -15.15 2.68 -3.70
C PRO A 35 -14.16 3.56 -4.52
N GLY A 36 -13.33 4.37 -3.84
CA GLY A 36 -12.33 5.22 -4.47
C GLY A 36 -10.92 4.63 -4.45
N ILE A 37 -9.93 5.46 -4.77
CA ILE A 37 -8.52 5.06 -4.71
C ILE A 37 -8.02 5.31 -3.29
N VAL A 38 -7.31 4.35 -2.72
CA VAL A 38 -6.56 4.53 -1.47
C VAL A 38 -5.08 4.46 -1.82
N LEU A 39 -4.38 5.58 -1.68
CA LEU A 39 -2.93 5.64 -1.74
C LEU A 39 -2.42 5.58 -0.30
N LEU A 40 -1.63 4.57 0.01
CA LEU A 40 -1.10 4.38 1.34
C LEU A 40 0.41 4.13 1.31
N THR A 41 1.10 4.65 2.31
CA THR A 41 2.48 4.32 2.65
C THR A 41 2.49 3.77 4.06
N SER A 42 3.11 2.60 4.26
CA SER A 42 3.22 1.98 5.57
C SER A 42 4.51 1.17 5.67
N HIS A 43 4.98 0.97 6.90
CA HIS A 43 6.05 0.03 7.21
C HIS A 43 5.52 -1.30 7.75
N ASP A 44 4.21 -1.40 8.01
CA ASP A 44 3.58 -2.62 8.49
C ASP A 44 3.22 -3.54 7.32
N HIS A 45 3.92 -4.66 7.26
CA HIS A 45 3.73 -5.73 6.28
C HIS A 45 2.30 -6.27 6.26
N THR A 46 1.70 -6.50 7.43
CA THR A 46 0.35 -7.10 7.53
C THR A 46 -0.69 -6.15 6.96
N PHE A 47 -0.53 -4.86 7.24
CA PHE A 47 -1.40 -3.81 6.72
C PHE A 47 -1.28 -3.69 5.20
N MET A 48 -0.06 -3.62 4.67
CA MET A 48 0.17 -3.55 3.22
C MET A 48 -0.38 -4.79 2.51
N GLN A 49 -0.13 -5.98 3.04
CA GLN A 49 -0.59 -7.22 2.43
C GLN A 49 -2.12 -7.35 2.43
N THR A 50 -2.79 -6.84 3.47
CA THR A 50 -4.26 -6.96 3.59
C THR A 50 -5.00 -5.95 2.72
N VAL A 51 -4.46 -4.74 2.55
CA VAL A 51 -5.16 -3.63 1.89
C VAL A 51 -4.64 -3.36 0.48
N ALA A 52 -3.35 -3.53 0.21
CA ALA A 52 -2.76 -3.17 -1.07
C ALA A 52 -2.99 -4.25 -2.14
N ASN A 53 -3.51 -3.81 -3.29
CA ASN A 53 -3.72 -4.64 -4.49
C ASN A 53 -2.81 -4.23 -5.67
N ARG A 54 -2.00 -3.18 -5.48
CA ARG A 54 -1.03 -2.67 -6.43
C ARG A 54 0.15 -2.07 -5.67
N ILE A 55 1.35 -2.47 -6.04
CA ILE A 55 2.59 -1.97 -5.45
C ILE A 55 3.23 -0.99 -6.44
N ILE A 56 3.50 0.21 -5.95
CA ILE A 56 4.25 1.24 -6.66
C ILE A 56 5.52 1.49 -5.84
N GLU A 57 6.66 1.06 -6.36
CA GLU A 57 7.97 1.28 -5.76
C GLU A 57 8.72 2.37 -6.52
N LEU A 58 9.18 3.39 -5.79
CA LEU A 58 9.96 4.48 -6.33
C LEU A 58 11.45 4.11 -6.22
N THR A 59 12.12 3.97 -7.36
CA THR A 59 13.54 3.62 -7.44
C THR A 59 14.35 4.80 -7.98
N PRO A 60 15.69 4.84 -7.80
CA PRO A 60 16.51 5.93 -8.29
C PRO A 60 16.46 6.10 -9.82
N LYS A 61 16.27 5.01 -10.57
CA LYS A 61 16.22 5.01 -12.04
C LYS A 61 14.82 5.11 -12.62
N GLY A 62 13.77 4.98 -11.80
CA GLY A 62 12.40 4.99 -12.31
C GLY A 62 11.37 4.56 -11.28
N ILE A 63 10.26 4.00 -11.78
CA ILE A 63 9.15 3.53 -10.97
C ILE A 63 8.83 2.11 -11.38
N ILE A 64 8.71 1.22 -10.41
CA ILE A 64 8.21 -0.12 -10.62
C ILE A 64 6.74 -0.13 -10.19
N ASP A 65 5.88 -0.57 -11.09
CA ASP A 65 4.44 -0.53 -10.91
C ASP A 65 3.84 -1.89 -11.26
N ARG A 66 3.26 -2.56 -10.26
CA ARG A 66 2.75 -3.93 -10.38
C ARG A 66 1.40 -4.08 -9.69
N LEU A 67 0.44 -4.64 -10.42
CA LEU A 67 -0.89 -4.95 -9.91
C LEU A 67 -0.88 -6.37 -9.34
N MET A 68 -0.45 -6.47 -8.08
CA MET A 68 -0.32 -7.69 -7.29
C MET A 68 -0.28 -7.33 -5.81
N THR A 69 -0.41 -8.33 -4.95
CA THR A 69 -0.29 -8.15 -3.50
C THR A 69 1.17 -7.89 -3.09
N PHE A 70 1.38 -7.45 -1.85
CA PHE A 70 2.72 -7.15 -1.35
C PHE A 70 3.61 -8.39 -1.29
N ASP A 71 3.08 -9.52 -0.82
CA ASP A 71 3.82 -10.77 -0.71
C ASP A 71 4.23 -11.29 -2.10
N GLU A 72 3.31 -11.29 -3.06
CA GLU A 72 3.60 -11.67 -4.44
C GLU A 72 4.70 -10.79 -5.03
N TYR A 73 4.64 -9.48 -4.81
CA TYR A 73 5.67 -8.55 -5.25
C TYR A 73 7.03 -8.83 -4.63
N MET A 74 7.06 -9.18 -3.33
CA MET A 74 8.30 -9.49 -2.61
C MET A 74 8.87 -10.87 -2.95
N GLU A 75 8.05 -11.82 -3.41
CA GLU A 75 8.49 -13.17 -3.76
C GLU A 75 8.83 -13.34 -5.24
N ASP A 76 8.24 -12.54 -6.14
CA ASP A 76 8.44 -12.66 -7.59
C ASP A 76 9.91 -12.42 -7.98
N LYS A 77 10.52 -13.44 -8.58
CA LYS A 77 11.91 -13.42 -9.06
C LYS A 77 12.14 -12.32 -10.10
N ARG A 78 11.17 -12.08 -11.00
CA ARG A 78 11.27 -11.05 -12.04
C ARG A 78 11.27 -9.66 -11.43
N VAL A 79 10.50 -9.47 -10.36
CA VAL A 79 10.46 -8.20 -9.62
C VAL A 79 11.79 -7.99 -8.90
N LYS A 80 12.36 -9.02 -8.28
CA LYS A 80 13.69 -8.94 -7.63
C LYS A 80 14.78 -8.52 -8.62
N GLU A 81 14.86 -9.20 -9.76
CA GLU A 81 15.82 -8.87 -10.83
C GLU A 81 15.63 -7.42 -11.31
N LEU A 82 14.38 -7.00 -11.55
CA LEU A 82 14.08 -5.63 -11.96
C LEU A 82 14.46 -4.59 -10.88
N ARG A 83 14.22 -4.89 -9.60
CA ARG A 83 14.62 -4.03 -8.48
C ARG A 83 16.14 -3.89 -8.44
N GLU A 84 16.89 -4.98 -8.58
CA GLU A 84 18.35 -4.94 -8.62
C GLU A 84 18.85 -4.03 -9.76
N GLU A 85 18.30 -4.14 -10.98
CA GLU A 85 18.67 -3.27 -12.11
C GLU A 85 18.35 -1.78 -11.85
N MET A 86 17.21 -1.52 -11.21
CA MET A 86 16.70 -0.19 -10.91
C MET A 86 17.45 0.50 -9.76
N TYR A 87 18.06 -0.27 -8.85
CA TYR A 87 18.86 0.21 -7.72
C TYR A 87 20.38 0.16 -7.97
N ALA A 88 20.84 -0.58 -8.99
CA ALA A 88 22.24 -0.55 -9.46
C ALA A 88 22.66 0.85 -9.96
#